data_AF-A0A937CY11-F1
#
_entry.id   AF-A0A937CY11-F1
#
_cell.length_a   1.000
_cell.length_b   1.000
_cell.length_c   1.000
_cell.angle_alpha   90.00
_cell.angle_beta   90.00
_cell.angle_gamma   90.00
#
_symmetry.space_group_name_H-M   'P 1'
#
loop_
_entity.id
_entity.type
_entity.pdbx_description
1 polymer ?
#
loop_
_entity_poly.entity_id
_entity_poly.type
_entity_poly.pdbx_seq_one_letter_code
_entity_poly.pdbx_strand_id
1 'polypeptide(L)' 'MTHGSVDQTNIFAGRHIRHIQAKWDRLTISDLAQIKTKAQLIARLEEQYGMSHEVAAQDVEIWGSDRRL' A
#
# COMPACT_ATOMS: atom_id res chain seq x y z
N MET A 1 -15.36 -20.56 -22.55
CA MET A 1 -14.92 -19.16 -22.77
C MET A 1 -13.97 -18.83 -21.65
N THR A 2 -12.72 -18.57 -22.00
CA THR A 2 -11.54 -18.62 -21.14
C THR A 2 -11.30 -17.34 -20.35
N HIS A 3 -10.75 -17.55 -19.16
CA HIS A 3 -10.05 -16.62 -18.27
C HIS A 3 -10.89 -15.64 -17.46
N GLY A 4 -10.93 -15.95 -16.16
CA GLY A 4 -11.63 -15.22 -15.13
C GLY A 4 -11.11 -13.80 -14.94
N SER A 5 -12.04 -12.96 -14.51
CA SER A 5 -11.79 -11.73 -13.77
C SER A 5 -10.96 -12.04 -12.53
N VAL A 6 -9.65 -12.08 -12.67
CA VAL A 6 -8.72 -12.16 -11.54
C VAL A 6 -8.67 -10.80 -10.88
N ASP A 7 -9.41 -10.67 -9.78
CA ASP A 7 -9.06 -9.91 -8.58
C ASP A 7 -8.05 -8.76 -8.77
N GLN A 8 -8.44 -7.67 -9.42
CA GLN A 8 -7.64 -6.45 -9.43
C GLN A 8 -7.72 -5.69 -8.08
N THR A 9 -8.43 -6.25 -7.09
CA THR A 9 -8.81 -5.54 -5.87
C THR A 9 -7.97 -5.85 -4.63
N ASN A 10 -6.99 -6.75 -4.70
CA ASN A 10 -6.16 -7.10 -3.54
C ASN A 10 -4.66 -6.85 -3.76
N ILE A 11 -4.32 -5.63 -4.20
CA ILE A 11 -2.93 -5.21 -4.51
C ILE A 11 -2.01 -5.32 -3.28
N PHE A 12 -2.56 -5.33 -2.07
CA PHE A 12 -1.80 -5.40 -0.81
C PHE A 12 -1.92 -6.74 -0.08
N ALA A 13 -2.48 -7.77 -0.71
CA ALA A 13 -2.69 -9.09 -0.09
C ALA A 13 -1.39 -9.67 0.48
N GLY A 14 -1.36 -9.91 1.81
CA GLY A 14 -0.48 -10.80 2.59
C GLY A 14 1.04 -10.79 2.31
N ARG A 15 1.45 -11.15 1.09
CA ARG A 15 2.84 -11.16 0.62
C ARG A 15 3.41 -9.75 0.47
N HIS A 16 2.56 -8.75 0.23
CA HIS A 16 2.99 -7.37 -0.02
C HIS A 16 3.21 -6.58 1.28
N ILE A 17 2.54 -6.96 2.36
CA ILE A 17 2.58 -6.26 3.65
C ILE A 17 3.99 -6.14 4.22
N ARG A 18 4.82 -7.19 4.13
CA ARG A 18 6.19 -7.15 4.65
C ARG A 18 7.08 -6.15 3.92
N HIS A 19 6.89 -5.97 2.62
CA HIS A 19 7.68 -5.00 1.85
C HIS A 19 7.20 -3.57 2.07
N ILE A 20 5.90 -3.38 2.27
CA ILE A 20 5.31 -2.09 2.68
C ILE A 20 5.88 -1.73 4.05
N GLN A 21 5.87 -2.65 5.02
CA GLN A 21 6.48 -2.44 6.32
C GLN A 21 7.99 -2.16 6.22
N ALA A 22 8.71 -2.84 5.31
CA ALA A 22 10.13 -2.55 5.11
C ALA A 22 10.39 -1.13 4.55
N LYS A 23 9.48 -0.59 3.72
CA LYS A 23 9.55 0.81 3.24
C LYS A 23 9.11 1.80 4.32
N TRP A 24 8.06 1.45 5.06
CA TRP A 24 7.43 2.27 6.08
C TRP A 24 7.43 1.52 7.42
N ASP A 25 8.57 1.52 8.09
CA ASP A 25 8.79 0.80 9.36
C ASP A 25 7.82 1.21 10.48
N ARG A 26 7.31 2.46 10.44
CA ARG A 26 6.30 2.94 11.40
C ARG A 26 4.94 2.26 11.22
N LEU A 27 4.65 1.70 10.04
CA LEU A 27 3.40 0.99 9.80
C LEU A 27 3.53 -0.47 10.26
N THR A 28 2.66 -0.87 11.18
CA THR A 28 2.63 -2.24 11.67
C THR A 28 1.92 -3.17 10.68
N ILE A 29 2.30 -4.45 10.68
CA ILE A 29 1.64 -5.49 9.86
C ILE A 29 0.12 -5.50 10.08
N SER A 30 -0.34 -5.28 11.31
CA SER A 30 -1.76 -5.23 11.65
C SER A 30 -2.49 -4.06 10.97
N ASP A 31 -1.84 -2.89 10.92
CA ASP A 31 -2.36 -1.70 10.26
C ASP A 31 -2.48 -1.93 8.74
N LEU A 32 -1.39 -2.44 8.16
CA LEU A 32 -1.30 -2.77 6.75
C LEU A 32 -2.24 -3.91 6.34
N ALA A 33 -2.53 -4.85 7.24
CA ALA A 33 -3.51 -5.91 7.01
C ALA A 33 -4.95 -5.38 6.93
N GLN A 34 -5.23 -4.22 7.53
CA GLN A 34 -6.52 -3.53 7.44
C GLN A 34 -6.59 -2.65 6.19
N ILE A 35 -5.44 -2.28 5.61
CA ILE A 35 -5.33 -1.47 4.41
C ILE A 35 -5.59 -2.33 3.16
N LYS A 36 -6.77 -2.15 2.58
CA LYS A 36 -7.17 -2.82 1.33
C LYS A 36 -6.92 -1.97 0.09
N THR A 37 -6.77 -0.65 0.26
CA THR A 37 -6.69 0.31 -0.84
C THR A 37 -5.54 1.29 -0.64
N LYS A 38 -5.07 1.87 -1.76
CA LYS A 38 -4.01 2.88 -1.78
C LYS A 38 -4.38 4.10 -0.91
N ALA A 39 -5.64 4.54 -0.94
CA ALA A 39 -6.14 5.64 -0.13
C ALA A 39 -6.03 5.39 1.38
N GLN A 40 -6.34 4.16 1.83
CA GLN A 40 -6.17 3.78 3.24
C GLN A 40 -4.69 3.79 3.66
N LEU A 41 -3.77 3.40 2.76
CA LEU A 41 -2.34 3.48 3.02
C LEU A 41 -1.89 4.93 3.17
N ILE A 42 -2.35 5.81 2.28
CA ILE A 42 -2.02 7.24 2.29
C ILE A 42 -2.50 7.89 3.59
N ALA A 43 -3.75 7.65 4.01
CA ALA A 43 -4.26 8.18 5.27
C ALA A 43 -3.41 7.72 6.47
N ARG A 44 -3.01 6.45 6.52
CA ARG A 44 -2.16 5.94 7.60
C ARG A 44 -0.76 6.52 7.60
N LEU A 45 -0.24 6.81 6.41
CA LEU A 45 1.02 7.51 6.24
C LEU A 45 0.94 8.97 6.71
N GLU A 46 -0.15 9.67 6.40
CA GLU A 46 -0.42 11.01 6.92
C GLU A 46 -0.46 11.01 8.45
N GLU A 47 -1.17 10.05 9.07
CA GLU A 47 -1.29 9.94 10.53
C GLU A 47 0.02 9.53 11.22
N GLN A 48 0.75 8.55 10.68
CA GLN A 48 1.97 8.01 11.32
C GLN A 48 3.21 8.86 11.09
N TYR A 49 3.33 9.49 9.93
CA TYR A 49 4.50 10.29 9.56
C TYR A 49 4.25 11.80 9.67
N GLY A 50 2.99 12.22 9.84
CA GLY A 50 2.63 13.64 9.89
C GLY A 50 2.92 14.37 8.58
N MET A 51 2.96 13.64 7.46
CA MET A 51 3.25 14.20 6.15
C MET A 51 1.98 14.56 5.40
N SER A 52 2.07 15.54 4.51
CA SER A 52 0.95 15.98 3.67
C SER A 52 0.49 14.87 2.72
N HIS A 53 -0.81 14.84 2.43
CA HIS A 53 -1.43 13.91 1.48
C HIS A 53 -0.66 13.74 0.18
N GLU A 54 -0.18 14.84 -0.41
CA GLU A 54 0.57 14.82 -1.67
C GLU A 54 1.87 14.01 -1.56
N VAL A 55 2.61 14.18 -0.46
CA VAL A 55 3.87 13.47 -0.20
C VAL A 55 3.59 11.99 0.04
N ALA A 56 2.57 11.67 0.83
CA ALA A 56 2.17 10.29 1.10
C ALA A 56 1.66 9.59 -0.18
N ALA A 57 0.85 10.27 -0.99
CA ALA A 57 0.35 9.76 -2.26
C ALA A 57 1.48 9.49 -3.26
N GLN A 58 2.43 10.43 -3.35
CA GLN A 58 3.60 10.30 -4.22
C GLN A 58 4.51 9.14 -3.77
N ASP A 59 4.79 8.98 -2.48
CA ASP A 59 5.65 7.89 -1.99
C ASP A 59 5.00 6.52 -2.24
N VAL A 60 3.68 6.41 -2.05
CA VAL A 60 2.92 5.19 -2.36
C VAL A 60 2.86 4.91 -3.86
N GLU A 61 2.74 5.94 -4.69
CA GLU A 61 2.73 5.81 -6.15
C GLU A 61 4.08 5.40 -6.72
N ILE A 62 5.17 6.00 -6.23
CA ILE A 62 6.54 5.62 -6.56
C ILE A 62 6.78 4.16 -6.16
N TRP A 63 6.43 3.80 -4.92
CA TRP A 63 6.59 2.43 -4.43
C TRP A 63 5.73 1.41 -5.21
N GLY A 64 4.49 1.79 -5.56
CA GLY A 64 3.61 0.95 -6.37
C GLY A 64 4.09 0.78 -7.82
N SER A 65 4.80 1.77 -8.36
CA SER A 65 5.33 1.77 -9.73
C SER A 65 6.68 1.05 -9.84
N ASP A 66 7.56 1.21 -8.84
CA ASP A 66 8.84 0.50 -8.72
C ASP A 66 8.65 -1.03 -8.73
N ARG A 67 7.53 -1.50 -8.16
CA ARG A 67 7.14 -2.91 -8.13
C ARG A 67 6.54 -3.46 -9.42
N ARG A 68 6.41 -2.65 -10.47
CA ARG A 68 5.82 -3.03 -11.76
C ARG A 68 6.86 -3.39 -12.84
N LEU A 69 8.04 -3.87 -12.41
CA LEU A 69 9.11 -4.43 -13.26
C LEU A 69 9.20 -5.95 -13.08
#